data_AF-M2SFS6-F1
#
_entry.id   AF-M2SFS6-F1
#
_cell.length_a   1.000
_cell.length_b   1.000
_cell.length_c   1.000
_cell.angle_alpha   90.00
_cell.angle_beta   90.00
_cell.angle_gamma   90.00
#
_symmetry.space_group_name_H-M   'P 1'
#
loop_
_entity.id
_entity.type
_entity.pdbx_description
1 polymer ?
#
loop_
_entity_poly.entity_id
_entity_poly.type
_entity_poly.pdbx_seq_one_letter_code
_entity_poly.pdbx_strand_id
1 'polypeptide(L)'
;MFEDNSFYAEIESTRLAFEKLAYKKPLTDTIERVNVLLQENESAWSNLSGGYRSMRKRAHSLAIDIRKELGPEVLLCVILVAKSVSNMAKLRNNGNLMDRLKQWWTTASHPSSLTKAASALIVGHHPTKISVCEEPPVEAATVGQHATTIKQDAADTLGTFVFLIVV
;
A
#
# COMPACT_ATOMS: atom_id res chain seq x y z
N MET A 1 15.01 -8.52 25.46
CA MET A 1 13.66 -8.87 25.91
C MET A 1 13.04 -7.56 26.32
N PHE A 2 11.89 -7.15 25.77
CA PHE A 2 11.25 -5.91 26.23
C PHE A 2 10.69 -6.21 27.62
N GLU A 3 11.16 -5.51 28.65
CA GLU A 3 10.48 -5.52 29.93
C GLU A 3 9.17 -4.76 29.74
N ASP A 4 8.04 -5.39 30.05
CA ASP A 4 6.71 -4.85 29.73
C ASP A 4 6.56 -3.39 30.16
N ASN A 5 7.03 -3.02 31.36
CA ASN A 5 6.93 -1.65 31.87
C ASN A 5 7.80 -0.64 31.08
N SER A 6 8.96 -1.06 30.56
CA SER A 6 9.81 -0.21 29.72
C SER A 6 9.16 0.04 28.36
N PHE A 7 8.46 -0.94 27.80
CA PHE A 7 7.78 -0.79 26.51
C PHE A 7 6.62 0.22 26.56
N TYR A 8 5.76 0.14 27.59
CA TYR A 8 4.65 1.12 27.74
C TYR A 8 5.16 2.53 28.06
N ALA A 9 6.26 2.64 28.82
CA ALA A 9 6.91 3.93 29.07
C ALA A 9 7.43 4.56 27.76
N GLU A 10 8.02 3.76 26.87
CA GLU A 10 8.45 4.22 25.55
C GLU A 10 7.27 4.62 24.64
N ILE A 11 6.15 3.90 24.72
CA ILE A 11 4.91 4.27 24.01
C ILE A 11 4.40 5.62 24.48
N GLU A 12 4.32 5.82 25.80
CA GLU A 12 3.86 7.08 26.37
C GLU A 12 4.82 8.24 26.05
N SER A 13 6.13 8.00 26.14
CA SER A 13 7.13 8.98 25.71
C SER A 13 6.98 9.34 24.24
N THR A 14 6.64 8.38 23.38
CA THR A 14 6.40 8.61 21.95
C THR A 14 5.16 9.47 21.75
N ARG A 15 4.05 9.16 22.43
CA ARG A 15 2.81 9.96 22.41
C ARG A 15 3.06 11.40 22.85
N LEU A 16 3.76 11.59 23.97
CA LEU A 16 4.12 12.91 24.49
C LEU A 16 5.01 13.71 23.55
N ALA A 17 5.87 13.05 22.78
CA ALA A 17 6.69 13.73 21.78
C ALA A 17 5.84 14.31 20.62
N PHE A 18 4.73 13.67 20.25
CA PHE A 18 3.76 14.26 19.31
C PHE A 18 3.00 15.43 19.93
N GLU A 19 2.63 15.34 21.20
CA GLU A 19 1.96 16.41 21.94
C GLU A 19 2.83 17.67 22.04
N LYS A 20 4.12 17.50 22.34
CA LYS A 20 5.10 18.60 22.43
C LYS A 20 5.59 19.12 21.08
N LEU A 21 5.07 18.59 19.97
CA LEU A 21 5.57 18.83 18.60
C LEU A 21 7.09 18.57 18.45
N ALA A 22 7.66 17.78 19.36
CA ALA A 22 9.09 17.44 19.40
C ALA A 22 9.44 16.30 18.44
N TYR A 23 8.43 15.63 17.88
CA TYR A 23 8.63 14.57 16.91
C TYR A 23 9.06 15.16 15.56
N LYS A 24 10.37 15.15 15.29
CA LYS A 24 10.87 15.29 13.92
C LYS A 24 10.39 14.05 13.16
N LYS A 25 9.37 14.24 12.32
CA LYS A 25 8.79 13.36 11.29
C LYS A 25 9.23 11.88 11.39
N PRO A 26 8.31 10.91 11.58
CA PRO A 26 8.64 9.49 11.52
C PRO A 26 9.52 9.19 10.32
N LEU A 27 10.64 8.46 10.52
CA LEU A 27 11.48 8.03 9.41
C LEU A 27 10.59 7.36 8.38
N THR A 28 10.54 7.93 7.18
CA THR A 28 9.67 7.48 6.07
C THR A 28 9.78 5.96 5.87
N ASP A 29 11.00 5.43 5.97
CA ASP A 29 11.33 4.01 5.87
C ASP A 29 10.60 3.11 6.88
N THR A 30 10.25 3.63 8.06
CA THR A 30 9.54 2.87 9.09
C THR A 30 8.05 2.78 8.75
N ILE A 31 7.46 3.89 8.30
CA ILE A 31 6.07 3.93 7.82
C ILE A 31 5.92 3.03 6.59
N GLU A 32 6.83 3.13 5.63
CA GLU A 32 6.78 2.35 4.40
C GLU A 32 6.87 0.84 4.67
N ARG A 33 7.81 0.40 5.51
CA ARG A 33 7.94 -1.02 5.88
C ARG A 33 6.69 -1.58 6.54
N VAL A 34 5.98 -0.77 7.31
CA VAL A 34 4.72 -1.19 7.95
C VAL A 34 3.59 -1.21 6.93
N ASN A 35 3.50 -0.21 6.06
CA ASN A 35 2.48 -0.20 5.01
C ASN A 35 2.63 -1.44 4.11
N VAL A 36 3.87 -1.81 3.76
CA VAL A 36 4.16 -3.09 3.11
C VAL A 36 3.66 -4.25 3.95
N LEU A 37 4.04 -4.33 5.23
CA LEU A 37 3.60 -5.39 6.13
C LEU A 37 2.06 -5.51 6.14
N LEU A 38 1.33 -4.40 6.30
CA LEU A 38 -0.14 -4.36 6.35
C LEU A 38 -0.81 -4.86 5.07
N GLN A 39 -0.15 -4.72 3.92
CA GLN A 39 -0.64 -5.17 2.61
C GLN A 39 -0.23 -6.61 2.27
N GLU A 40 0.65 -7.24 3.06
CA GLU A 40 1.09 -8.62 2.82
C GLU A 40 -0.08 -9.61 2.90
N ASN A 41 0.01 -10.64 2.07
CA ASN A 41 -0.91 -11.77 1.98
C ASN A 41 -0.11 -13.08 1.88
N GLU A 42 -0.81 -14.21 1.80
CA GLU A 42 -0.15 -15.53 1.75
C GLU A 42 0.81 -15.70 0.56
N SER A 43 0.55 -15.05 -0.58
CA SER A 43 1.47 -15.11 -1.73
C SER A 43 2.76 -14.32 -1.49
N ALA A 44 2.70 -13.20 -0.76
CA ALA A 44 3.88 -12.44 -0.37
C ALA A 44 4.85 -13.25 0.52
N TRP A 45 4.37 -14.27 1.21
CA TRP A 45 5.19 -15.13 2.07
C TRP A 45 5.57 -16.47 1.46
N SER A 46 5.07 -16.77 0.26
CA SER A 46 5.23 -18.07 -0.41
C SER A 46 6.71 -18.48 -0.55
N ASN A 47 7.57 -17.53 -0.90
CA ASN A 47 9.00 -17.75 -1.14
C ASN A 47 9.89 -17.60 0.11
N LEU A 48 9.32 -17.27 1.28
CA LEU A 48 10.07 -17.11 2.52
C LEU A 48 10.31 -18.47 3.20
N SER A 49 11.46 -18.61 3.84
CA SER A 49 11.70 -19.75 4.72
C SER A 49 10.68 -19.78 5.87
N GLY A 50 10.38 -20.99 6.38
CA GLY A 50 9.30 -21.20 7.36
C GLY A 50 9.39 -20.31 8.60
N GLY A 51 10.61 -20.10 9.13
CA GLY A 51 10.84 -19.21 10.27
C GLY A 51 10.53 -17.74 9.96
N TYR A 52 10.99 -17.24 8.82
CA TYR A 52 10.70 -15.86 8.38
C TYR A 52 9.22 -15.66 8.07
N ARG A 53 8.58 -16.63 7.42
CA ARG A 53 7.12 -16.63 7.20
C ARG A 53 6.36 -16.53 8.51
N SER A 54 6.68 -17.39 9.50
CA SER A 54 6.04 -17.37 10.81
C SER A 54 6.22 -16.04 11.55
N MET A 55 7.43 -15.47 11.51
CA MET A 55 7.70 -14.14 12.08
C MET A 55 6.84 -13.05 11.41
N ARG A 56 6.80 -13.00 10.07
CA ARG A 56 5.99 -12.01 9.34
C ARG A 56 4.51 -12.16 9.62
N LYS A 57 3.97 -13.39 9.61
CA LYS A 57 2.55 -13.66 9.95
C LYS A 57 2.18 -13.12 11.33
N ARG A 58 3.02 -13.35 12.34
CA ARG A 58 2.76 -12.85 13.71
C ARG A 58 2.79 -11.33 13.79
N ALA A 59 3.78 -10.70 13.15
CA ALA A 59 3.87 -9.24 13.10
C ALA A 59 2.69 -8.62 12.34
N HIS A 60 2.32 -9.20 11.19
CA HIS A 60 1.18 -8.78 10.39
C HIS A 60 -0.12 -8.88 11.17
N SER A 61 -0.39 -10.04 11.76
CA SER A 61 -1.59 -10.25 12.58
C SER A 61 -1.67 -9.26 13.74
N LEU A 62 -0.56 -9.01 14.45
CA LEU A 62 -0.54 -7.99 15.51
C LEU A 62 -0.84 -6.58 14.97
N ALA A 63 -0.23 -6.19 13.85
CA ALA A 63 -0.45 -4.87 13.26
C ALA A 63 -1.91 -4.68 12.81
N ILE A 64 -2.51 -5.73 12.23
CA ILE A 64 -3.93 -5.74 11.85
C ILE A 64 -4.85 -5.64 13.06
N ASP A 65 -4.58 -6.41 14.12
CA ASP A 65 -5.39 -6.43 15.33
C ASP A 65 -5.36 -5.06 16.04
N ILE A 66 -4.17 -4.47 16.23
CA ILE A 66 -4.04 -3.11 16.79
C ILE A 66 -4.78 -2.10 15.94
N ARG A 67 -4.60 -2.13 14.60
CA ARG A 67 -5.27 -1.18 13.70
C ARG A 67 -6.78 -1.27 13.80
N LYS A 68 -7.32 -2.48 13.86
CA LYS A 68 -8.77 -2.74 13.91
C LYS A 68 -9.39 -2.38 15.26
N GLU A 69 -8.73 -2.73 16.35
CA GLU A 69 -9.30 -2.60 17.69
C GLU A 69 -8.98 -1.27 18.38
N LEU A 70 -7.78 -0.72 18.14
CA LEU A 70 -7.27 0.44 18.87
C LEU A 70 -7.02 1.65 17.96
N GLY A 71 -6.88 1.42 16.65
CA GLY A 71 -6.74 2.46 15.64
C GLY A 71 -5.32 2.68 15.14
N PRO A 72 -5.17 3.52 14.09
CA PRO A 72 -3.89 3.79 13.45
C PRO A 72 -2.92 4.59 14.33
N GLU A 73 -3.40 5.41 15.27
CA GLU A 73 -2.57 6.16 16.21
C GLU A 73 -1.78 5.23 17.13
N VAL A 74 -2.47 4.26 17.75
CA VAL A 74 -1.86 3.27 18.63
C VAL A 74 -0.89 2.41 17.85
N LEU A 75 -1.28 1.99 16.64
CA LEU A 75 -0.40 1.27 15.73
C LEU A 75 0.89 2.05 15.46
N LEU A 76 0.80 3.35 15.14
CA LEU A 76 1.97 4.20 14.90
C LEU A 76 2.90 4.23 16.11
N CYS A 77 2.37 4.46 17.31
CA CYS A 77 3.18 4.45 18.54
C CYS A 77 3.89 3.10 18.75
N VAL A 78 3.16 1.99 18.62
CA VAL A 78 3.73 0.63 18.78
C VAL A 78 4.84 0.36 17.78
N ILE A 79 4.67 0.78 16.52
CA ILE A 79 5.69 0.61 15.47
C ILE A 79 6.95 1.39 15.78
N LEU A 80 6.80 2.65 16.18
CA LEU A 80 7.94 3.54 16.46
C LEU A 80 8.78 3.01 17.63
N VAL A 81 8.14 2.39 18.61
CA VAL A 81 8.81 1.73 19.74
C VAL A 81 9.39 0.38 19.34
N ALA A 82 8.63 -0.45 18.63
CA ALA A 82 9.07 -1.79 18.20
C ALA A 82 10.25 -1.73 17.22
N LYS A 83 10.34 -0.70 16.37
CA LYS A 83 11.42 -0.42 15.39
C LYS A 83 11.65 -1.46 14.30
N SER A 84 11.13 -2.68 14.44
CA SER A 84 11.32 -3.78 13.49
C SER A 84 10.17 -4.80 13.49
N VAL A 85 10.01 -5.49 12.35
CA VAL A 85 9.04 -6.60 12.18
C VAL A 85 9.32 -7.75 13.16
N SER A 86 10.59 -8.04 13.45
CA SER A 86 10.95 -9.08 14.42
C SER A 86 10.46 -8.74 15.83
N ASN A 87 10.60 -7.48 16.24
CA ASN A 87 10.12 -7.02 17.53
C ASN A 87 8.59 -7.03 17.60
N MET A 88 7.90 -6.61 16.52
CA MET A 88 6.44 -6.78 16.40
C MET A 88 6.01 -8.24 16.57
N ALA A 89 6.72 -9.18 15.93
CA ALA A 89 6.43 -10.61 16.07
C ALA A 89 6.66 -11.14 17.50
N LYS A 90 7.63 -10.59 18.24
CA LYS A 90 7.87 -10.92 19.64
C LYS A 90 6.79 -10.34 20.55
N LEU A 91 6.34 -9.11 20.29
CA LEU A 91 5.26 -8.45 21.02
C LEU A 91 3.96 -9.25 20.95
N ARG A 92 3.67 -9.91 19.82
CA ARG A 92 2.51 -10.80 19.67
C ARG A 92 2.49 -11.95 20.69
N ASN A 93 3.66 -12.39 21.16
CA ASN A 93 3.73 -13.45 22.16
C ASN A 93 3.40 -12.95 23.57
N ASN A 94 3.27 -11.63 23.78
CA ASN A 94 2.81 -11.09 25.04
C ASN A 94 1.27 -11.11 25.09
N GLY A 95 0.73 -12.00 25.92
CA GLY A 95 -0.71 -12.22 26.05
C GLY A 95 -1.51 -11.04 26.62
N ASN A 96 -0.88 -10.10 27.32
CA ASN A 96 -1.56 -8.95 27.91
C ASN A 96 -1.43 -7.65 27.07
N LEU A 97 -0.74 -7.71 25.93
CA LEU A 97 -0.35 -6.52 25.18
C LEU A 97 -1.54 -5.67 24.78
N MET A 98 -2.54 -6.29 24.14
CA MET A 98 -3.74 -5.62 23.63
C MET A 98 -4.56 -4.99 24.76
N ASP A 99 -4.78 -5.72 25.85
CA ASP A 99 -5.56 -5.23 26.99
C ASP A 99 -4.91 -4.00 27.64
N ARG A 100 -3.58 -4.05 27.83
CA ARG A 100 -2.84 -2.91 28.41
C ARG A 100 -2.78 -1.73 27.45
N LEU A 101 -2.61 -1.95 26.15
CA LEU A 101 -2.68 -0.88 25.14
C LEU A 101 -4.07 -0.22 25.13
N LYS A 102 -5.14 -1.03 25.23
CA LYS A 102 -6.50 -0.53 25.32
C LYS A 102 -6.71 0.32 26.57
N GLN A 103 -6.31 -0.19 27.73
CA GLN A 103 -6.42 0.53 29.00
C GLN A 103 -5.65 1.85 28.94
N TRP A 104 -4.40 1.82 28.47
CA TRP A 104 -3.60 3.03 28.28
C TRP A 104 -4.30 4.04 27.36
N TRP A 105 -4.73 3.61 26.18
CA TRP A 105 -5.30 4.49 25.16
C TRP A 105 -6.60 5.16 25.59
N THR A 106 -7.40 4.51 26.43
CA THR A 106 -8.62 5.11 27.02
C THR A 106 -8.35 6.27 27.98
N THR A 107 -7.15 6.34 28.55
CA THR A 107 -6.78 7.35 29.55
C THR A 107 -5.80 8.40 29.01
N ALA A 108 -5.12 8.08 27.91
CA ALA A 108 -4.13 8.96 27.30
C ALA A 108 -4.76 10.09 26.48
N SER A 109 -4.12 11.25 26.42
CA SER A 109 -4.53 12.34 25.53
C SER A 109 -4.27 11.99 24.06
N HIS A 110 -5.16 12.39 23.15
CA HIS A 110 -5.06 12.10 21.71
C HIS A 110 -4.64 13.35 20.92
N PRO A 111 -3.33 13.66 20.83
CA PRO A 111 -2.88 14.89 20.18
C PRO A 111 -3.15 14.84 18.66
N SER A 112 -3.66 15.93 18.10
CA SER A 112 -4.02 16.02 16.67
C SER A 112 -2.83 15.80 15.71
N SER A 113 -1.61 16.10 16.17
CA SER A 113 -0.37 15.81 15.45
C SER A 113 -0.13 14.31 15.26
N LEU A 114 -0.50 13.48 16.25
CA LEU A 114 -0.43 12.02 16.16
C LEU A 114 -1.44 11.50 15.15
N THR A 115 -2.69 11.96 15.20
CA THR A 115 -3.71 11.60 14.21
C THR A 115 -3.29 11.98 12.79
N LYS A 116 -2.71 13.18 12.59
CA LYS A 116 -2.16 13.61 11.30
C LYS A 116 -1.01 12.75 10.82
N ALA A 117 -0.17 12.23 11.71
CA ALA A 117 0.91 11.32 11.33
C ALA A 117 0.37 9.91 11.04
N ALA A 118 -0.60 9.45 11.81
CA ALA A 118 -1.24 8.16 11.68
C ALA A 118 -2.09 8.04 10.42
N SER A 119 -2.60 9.15 9.87
CA SER A 119 -3.30 9.13 8.57
C SER A 119 -2.40 8.67 7.42
N ALA A 120 -1.07 8.80 7.53
CA ALA A 120 -0.11 8.26 6.56
C ALA A 120 0.00 6.72 6.59
N LEU A 121 -0.51 6.08 7.65
CA LEU A 121 -0.68 4.61 7.71
C LEU A 121 -1.92 4.14 6.93
N ILE A 122 -2.54 5.04 6.16
CA ILE A 122 -3.63 4.73 5.24
C ILE A 122 -3.10 4.87 3.82
N VAL A 123 -2.59 3.78 3.27
CA VAL A 123 -2.56 3.60 1.82
C VAL A 123 -3.03 2.19 1.50
N GLY A 124 -4.36 2.08 1.40
CA GLY A 124 -5.04 1.12 0.54
C GLY A 124 -5.62 1.87 -0.65
N HIS A 125 -4.78 2.62 -1.38
CA HIS A 125 -5.06 2.98 -2.76
C HIS A 125 -3.73 3.05 -3.50
N HIS A 126 -3.56 2.15 -4.47
CA HIS A 126 -2.54 2.31 -5.49
C HIS A 126 -2.53 3.77 -5.96
N PRO A 127 -1.38 4.46 -6.08
CA PRO A 127 -1.19 5.20 -7.30
C PRO A 127 -1.22 4.11 -8.37
N THR A 128 -2.31 4.05 -9.13
CA THR A 128 -2.29 3.43 -10.44
C THR A 128 -1.11 4.09 -11.15
N LYS A 129 0.06 3.43 -11.13
CA LYS A 129 1.11 3.75 -12.07
C LYS A 129 0.41 3.64 -13.40
N ILE A 130 0.30 4.77 -14.08
CA ILE A 130 -0.06 4.87 -15.48
C ILE A 130 0.88 3.89 -16.18
N SER A 131 0.38 2.68 -16.46
CA SER A 131 1.01 1.78 -17.42
C SER A 131 0.54 2.31 -18.76
N VAL A 132 1.29 3.26 -19.29
CA VAL A 132 1.43 3.39 -20.74
C VAL A 132 1.96 2.04 -21.20
N CYS A 133 1.06 1.17 -21.65
CA CYS A 133 1.39 0.17 -22.67
C CYS A 133 1.23 0.92 -23.99
N GLU A 134 2.35 1.40 -24.52
CA GLU A 134 3.10 0.72 -25.57
C GLU A 134 2.48 1.03 -26.93
N GLU A 135 3.09 2.03 -27.56
CA GLU A 135 3.07 2.30 -28.99
C GLU A 135 3.26 0.98 -29.77
N PRO A 136 2.45 0.66 -30.79
CA PRO A 136 2.79 -0.42 -31.70
C PRO A 136 4.05 -0.03 -32.50
N PRO A 137 5.01 -0.95 -32.68
CA PRO A 137 6.28 -0.64 -33.35
C PRO A 137 6.08 -0.37 -34.84
N VAL A 138 6.87 0.60 -35.29
CA VAL A 138 6.86 1.28 -36.58
C VAL A 138 7.51 0.45 -37.70
N GLU A 139 6.96 0.59 -38.91
CA GLU A 139 7.54 0.44 -40.27
C GLU A 139 8.17 -0.87 -40.77
N ALA A 140 7.60 -1.36 -41.87
CA ALA A 140 8.26 -1.68 -43.15
C ALA A 140 7.16 -2.07 -44.16
N ALA A 141 7.11 -1.73 -45.45
CA ALA A 141 7.95 -0.95 -46.35
C ALA A 141 7.08 -0.63 -47.60
N THR A 142 7.28 0.57 -48.14
CA THR A 142 7.55 0.88 -49.56
C THR A 142 6.85 0.08 -50.67
N VAL A 143 5.99 0.80 -51.41
CA VAL A 143 5.84 0.83 -52.88
C VAL A 143 5.46 -0.47 -53.61
N GLY A 144 4.38 -0.40 -54.39
CA GLY A 144 4.31 -1.18 -55.62
C GLY A 144 2.92 -1.63 -56.05
N GLN A 145 2.22 -0.74 -56.76
CA GLN A 145 1.49 -1.03 -58.00
C GLN A 145 0.51 -2.23 -58.07
N HIS A 146 -0.76 -1.84 -58.17
CA HIS A 146 -1.72 -2.17 -59.25
C HIS A 146 -2.03 -3.62 -59.66
N ALA A 147 -3.30 -3.75 -60.07
CA ALA A 147 -3.94 -4.83 -60.83
C ALA A 147 -4.47 -6.01 -59.98
N THR A 148 -5.69 -6.55 -60.14
CA THR A 148 -6.80 -6.33 -61.07
C THR A 148 -8.04 -7.07 -60.55
N THR A 149 -9.24 -6.50 -60.75
CA THR A 149 -10.51 -7.08 -61.26
C THR A 149 -10.66 -8.62 -61.27
N ILE A 150 -11.76 -9.25 -60.79
CA ILE A 150 -13.05 -9.51 -61.50
C ILE A 150 -14.18 -9.99 -60.54
N LYS A 151 -15.38 -9.38 -60.67
CA LYS A 151 -16.83 -9.83 -60.64
C LYS A 151 -17.28 -10.95 -59.66
N GLN A 152 -18.49 -10.93 -59.08
CA GLN A 152 -19.78 -10.75 -59.75
C GLN A 152 -20.91 -10.37 -58.75
N ASP A 153 -21.48 -9.18 -58.95
CA ASP A 153 -22.84 -8.85 -58.52
C ASP A 153 -23.77 -9.25 -59.68
N ALA A 154 -24.94 -9.79 -59.33
CA ALA A 154 -26.06 -9.97 -60.24
C ALA A 154 -27.26 -9.26 -59.62
N ALA A 155 -27.27 -7.94 -59.74
CA ALA A 155 -28.49 -7.14 -59.76
C ALA A 155 -28.17 -5.81 -60.46
N ASP A 156 -28.46 -5.78 -61.76
CA ASP A 156 -28.62 -4.56 -62.54
C ASP A 156 -29.50 -3.55 -61.79
N THR A 157 -29.10 -2.29 -61.74
CA THR A 157 -29.71 -1.18 -62.50
C THR A 157 -29.21 0.17 -61.97
N LEU A 158 -28.26 0.74 -62.72
CA LEU A 158 -28.12 2.14 -63.17
C LEU A 158 -28.39 3.32 -62.21
N GLY A 159 -27.39 4.19 -62.07
CA GLY A 159 -27.61 5.56 -61.58
C GLY A 159 -26.36 6.40 -61.37
N THR A 160 -25.59 6.65 -62.42
CA THR A 160 -24.44 7.57 -62.58
C THR A 160 -24.62 8.96 -61.95
N PHE A 161 -23.50 9.63 -61.58
CA PHE A 161 -23.09 11.03 -61.88
C PHE A 161 -22.06 11.51 -60.81
N VAL A 162 -20.75 11.55 -61.10
CA VAL A 162 -19.96 12.56 -61.83
C VAL A 162 -19.55 13.78 -60.98
N PHE A 163 -18.25 13.82 -60.69
CA PHE A 163 -17.32 14.96 -60.71
C PHE A 163 -17.43 16.18 -59.77
N LEU A 164 -16.27 16.42 -59.15
CA LEU A 164 -15.53 17.68 -58.96
C LEU A 164 -15.96 18.62 -57.82
N ILE A 165 -15.07 18.76 -56.83
CA ILE A 165 -14.94 19.99 -56.05
C ILE A 165 -13.71 20.73 -56.59
N VAL A 166 -13.95 21.93 -57.12
CA VAL A 166 -12.95 22.99 -57.23
C VAL A 166 -13.25 23.96 -56.10
N VAL A 167 -12.21 24.14 -55.26
CA VAL A 167 -11.82 25.28 -54.41
C VAL A 167 -12.89 26.31 -54.08
#